data_AF-A0A7H8M013-F1
#
_entry.id   AF-A0A7H8M013-F1
#
_cell.length_a   1.000
_cell.length_b   1.000
_cell.length_c   1.000
_cell.angle_alpha   90.00
_cell.angle_beta   90.00
_cell.angle_gamma   90.00
#
_symmetry.space_group_name_H-M   'P 1'
#
loop_
_entity.id
_entity.type
_entity.pdbx_description
1 polymer ?
#
loop_
_entity_poly.entity_id
_entity_poly.type
_entity_poly.pdbx_seq_one_letter_code
_entity_poly.pdbx_strand_id
1 'polypeptide(L)'
;MTSFPLRRKLAVLPFALLPLGALAACGGENSDTSCGVNSCTVTFDRGVDASASILGVKAELVKVQGEMVTLKVAGQTVTVPVGDGEQAEGFNISVQSVTQDNVVVKISNSG
;
A
#
# COMPACT_ATOMS: atom_id res chain seq x y z
N MET A 1 -50.01 -28.73 26.66
CA MET A 1 -48.93 -28.26 25.75
C MET A 1 -49.50 -27.09 24.96
N THR A 2 -49.20 -25.86 25.36
CA THR A 2 -49.68 -24.65 24.67
C THR A 2 -48.55 -23.62 24.62
N SER A 3 -48.28 -23.20 23.39
CA SER A 3 -47.15 -22.41 22.89
C SER A 3 -47.13 -20.99 23.46
N PHE A 4 -45.95 -20.49 23.84
CA PHE A 4 -45.73 -19.07 24.11
C PHE A 4 -44.99 -18.40 22.93
N PRO A 5 -45.57 -17.35 22.33
CA PRO A 5 -45.08 -16.74 21.10
C PRO A 5 -43.84 -15.84 21.26
N LEU A 6 -42.87 -16.09 20.39
CA LEU A 6 -42.02 -15.16 19.64
C LEU A 6 -41.99 -13.69 20.12
N ARG A 7 -40.88 -13.32 20.79
CA ARG A 7 -40.35 -11.95 20.77
C ARG A 7 -38.85 -11.98 20.49
N ARG A 8 -38.49 -12.33 19.26
CA ARG A 8 -37.13 -12.15 18.74
C ARG A 8 -37.03 -10.71 18.25
N LYS A 9 -36.46 -9.83 19.08
CA LYS A 9 -36.10 -8.46 18.71
C LYS A 9 -35.18 -8.55 17.49
N LEU A 10 -35.67 -8.16 16.31
CA LEU A 10 -34.81 -7.84 15.17
C LEU A 10 -34.01 -6.60 15.56
N ALA A 11 -32.77 -6.81 16.00
CA ALA A 11 -31.75 -5.78 15.92
C ALA A 11 -31.43 -5.61 14.44
N VAL A 12 -32.04 -4.61 13.81
CA VAL A 12 -31.65 -4.15 12.49
C VAL A 12 -30.28 -3.50 12.67
N LEU A 13 -29.22 -4.27 12.40
CA LEU A 13 -27.90 -3.71 12.21
C LEU A 13 -27.97 -2.77 11.00
N PRO A 14 -27.64 -1.48 11.13
CA PRO A 14 -27.41 -0.66 9.96
C PRO A 14 -26.12 -1.20 9.33
N PHE A 15 -26.28 -1.92 8.21
CA PHE A 15 -25.18 -2.25 7.32
C PHE A 15 -24.68 -0.91 6.78
N ALA A 16 -23.66 -0.36 7.42
CA ALA A 16 -22.94 0.78 6.90
C ALA A 16 -22.29 0.32 5.57
N LEU A 17 -22.97 0.65 4.46
CA LEU A 17 -22.42 0.61 3.12
C LEU A 17 -21.25 1.60 3.10
N LEU A 18 -20.05 1.12 3.44
CA LEU A 18 -18.82 1.81 3.09
C LEU A 18 -18.78 1.91 1.57
N PRO A 19 -18.63 3.11 1.00
CA PRO A 19 -18.43 3.24 -0.43
C PRO A 19 -17.08 2.58 -0.71
N LEU A 20 -17.13 1.39 -1.30
CA LEU A 20 -16.02 0.78 -2.01
C LEU A 20 -15.76 1.65 -3.23
N GLY A 21 -15.12 2.79 -3.01
CA GLY A 21 -14.49 3.55 -4.06
C GLY A 21 -13.50 2.60 -4.72
N ALA A 22 -13.84 2.13 -5.91
CA ALA A 22 -12.98 1.32 -6.76
C ALA A 22 -11.80 2.18 -7.23
N LEU A 23 -10.92 2.55 -6.31
CA LEU A 23 -9.58 2.97 -6.62
C LEU A 23 -8.88 1.71 -7.10
N ALA A 24 -8.29 1.78 -8.29
CA ALA A 24 -7.62 0.68 -8.97
C ALA A 24 -6.85 -0.21 -7.98
N ALA A 25 -6.95 -1.53 -8.16
CA ALA A 25 -6.49 -2.59 -7.28
C ALA A 25 -5.06 -2.40 -6.75
N CYS A 26 -4.91 -1.55 -5.75
CA CYS A 26 -3.71 -1.40 -4.99
C CYS A 26 -3.68 -2.56 -3.99
N GLY A 27 -2.78 -3.49 -4.23
CA GLY A 27 -2.63 -4.70 -3.43
C GLY A 27 -1.15 -4.97 -3.21
N GLY A 28 -0.79 -5.31 -1.98
CA GLY A 28 0.58 -5.61 -1.61
C GLY A 28 0.66 -6.82 -0.70
N GLU A 29 1.75 -7.55 -0.84
CA GLU A 29 2.17 -8.64 0.06
C GLU A 29 3.19 -8.04 1.03
N ASN A 30 2.93 -8.19 2.34
CA ASN A 30 3.73 -7.59 3.42
C ASN A 30 3.95 -6.08 3.21
N SER A 31 2.91 -5.40 2.73
CA SER A 31 2.94 -3.95 2.52
C SER A 31 1.55 -3.33 2.58
N ASP A 32 1.46 -2.22 3.30
CA ASP A 32 0.27 -1.37 3.35
C ASP A 32 0.32 -0.33 2.24
N THR A 33 -0.74 -0.24 1.45
CA THR A 33 -0.79 0.62 0.27
C THR A 33 -1.98 1.58 0.34
N SER A 34 -1.69 2.88 0.28
CA SER A 34 -2.69 3.95 0.26
C SER A 34 -2.57 4.75 -1.03
N CYS A 35 -3.52 4.57 -1.94
CA CYS A 35 -3.52 5.16 -3.28
C CYS A 35 -4.50 6.33 -3.39
N GLY A 36 -4.01 7.47 -3.87
CA GLY A 36 -4.79 8.57 -4.40
C GLY A 36 -4.95 8.47 -5.92
N VAL A 37 -5.37 9.57 -6.56
CA VAL A 37 -5.68 9.60 -8.00
C VAL A 37 -4.43 9.35 -8.87
N ASN A 38 -3.28 9.94 -8.54
CA ASN A 38 -2.02 9.84 -9.31
C ASN A 38 -0.81 9.45 -8.45
N SER A 39 -1.01 9.15 -7.17
CA SER A 39 0.09 8.86 -6.24
C SER A 39 -0.32 7.81 -5.23
N CYS A 40 0.60 6.92 -4.90
CA CYS A 40 0.43 5.85 -3.93
C CYS A 40 1.53 5.95 -2.88
N THR A 41 1.15 5.89 -1.62
CA THR A 41 2.09 5.70 -0.52
C THR A 41 2.07 4.22 -0.15
N VAL A 42 3.23 3.59 -0.19
CA VAL A 42 3.43 2.19 0.15
C VAL A 42 4.32 2.12 1.39
N THR A 43 3.89 1.37 2.39
CA THR A 43 4.69 1.02 3.56
C THR A 43 5.09 -0.44 3.41
N PHE A 44 6.37 -0.70 3.22
CA PHE A 44 6.92 -2.05 3.11
C PHE A 44 7.43 -2.54 4.46
N ASP A 45 7.06 -3.76 4.84
CA ASP A 45 7.66 -4.43 6.00
C ASP A 45 9.11 -4.80 5.71
N ARG A 46 10.00 -4.58 6.69
CA ARG A 46 11.42 -4.94 6.60
C ARG A 46 11.65 -6.37 7.09
N GLY A 47 12.67 -7.01 6.54
CA GLY A 47 13.09 -8.36 6.96
C GLY A 47 12.27 -9.50 6.34
N VAL A 48 11.35 -9.17 5.44
CA VAL A 48 10.57 -10.12 4.63
C VAL A 48 10.59 -9.68 3.17
N ASP A 49 10.21 -10.58 2.26
CA ASP A 49 9.95 -10.23 0.88
C ASP A 49 8.66 -9.40 0.81
N ALA A 50 8.80 -8.10 0.53
CA ALA A 50 7.71 -7.14 0.47
C ALA A 50 7.54 -6.58 -0.95
N SER A 51 6.31 -6.61 -1.46
CA SER A 51 6.01 -6.07 -2.78
C SER A 51 4.59 -5.52 -2.86
N ALA A 52 4.40 -4.46 -3.63
CA ALA A 52 3.13 -3.81 -3.85
C ALA A 52 2.89 -3.59 -5.34
N SER A 53 1.66 -3.83 -5.78
CA SER A 53 1.21 -3.47 -7.12
C SER A 53 0.41 -2.18 -7.03
N ILE A 54 0.95 -1.12 -7.61
CA ILE A 54 0.43 0.25 -7.54
C ILE A 54 0.41 0.87 -8.93
N LEU A 55 -0.67 1.58 -9.28
CA LEU A 55 -0.82 2.27 -10.58
C LEU A 55 -0.55 1.36 -11.81
N GLY A 56 -0.77 0.04 -11.68
CA GLY A 56 -0.52 -0.92 -12.76
C GLY A 56 0.93 -1.40 -12.90
N VAL A 57 1.84 -1.00 -12.01
CA VAL A 57 3.22 -1.48 -11.93
C VAL A 57 3.52 -2.15 -10.60
N LYS A 58 4.51 -3.05 -10.59
CA LYS A 58 4.98 -3.70 -9.37
C LYS A 58 6.16 -2.93 -8.79
N ALA A 59 6.11 -2.67 -7.49
CA ALA A 59 7.18 -2.11 -6.68
C ALA A 59 7.60 -3.16 -5.64
N GLU A 60 8.89 -3.50 -5.61
CA GLU A 60 9.45 -4.50 -4.70
C GLU A 60 10.56 -3.86 -3.85
N LEU A 61 10.56 -4.15 -2.56
CA LEU A 61 11.65 -3.77 -1.67
C LEU A 61 12.77 -4.81 -1.80
N VAL A 62 13.86 -4.44 -2.47
CA VAL A 62 14.98 -5.36 -2.72
C VAL A 62 15.97 -5.34 -1.56
N LYS A 63 16.30 -4.15 -1.06
CA LYS A 63 17.30 -4.00 -0.01
C LYS A 63 17.13 -2.68 0.74
N VAL A 64 17.44 -2.69 2.02
CA VAL A 64 17.58 -1.48 2.84
C VAL A 64 18.92 -1.53 3.54
N GLN A 65 19.75 -0.50 3.34
CA GLN A 65 21.07 -0.40 3.95
C GLN A 65 21.26 0.98 4.56
N GLY A 66 21.10 1.07 5.89
CA GLY A 66 21.10 2.35 6.58
C GLY A 66 19.96 3.24 6.06
N GLU A 67 20.33 4.36 5.46
CA GLU A 67 19.43 5.36 4.86
C GLU A 67 19.27 5.20 3.34
N MET A 68 19.82 4.13 2.76
CA MET A 68 19.69 3.83 1.33
C MET A 68 18.68 2.71 1.12
N VAL A 69 17.69 2.95 0.26
CA VAL A 69 16.65 1.97 -0.08
C VAL A 69 16.76 1.59 -1.54
N THR A 70 16.99 0.31 -1.81
CA THR A 70 16.96 -0.26 -3.16
C THR A 70 15.58 -0.85 -3.42
N LEU A 71 14.90 -0.31 -4.43
CA LEU A 71 13.56 -0.69 -4.86
C LEU A 71 13.64 -1.20 -6.29
N LYS A 72 12.77 -2.15 -6.64
CA LYS A 72 12.54 -2.55 -8.03
C LYS A 72 11.14 -2.11 -8.44
N VAL A 73 11.05 -1.12 -9.31
CA VAL A 73 9.78 -0.52 -9.75
C VAL A 73 9.65 -0.70 -11.25
N ALA A 74 8.52 -1.24 -11.69
CA ALA A 74 8.26 -1.55 -13.11
C ALA A 74 9.37 -2.43 -13.76
N GLY A 75 10.03 -3.27 -12.96
CA GLY A 75 11.13 -4.12 -13.41
C GLY A 75 12.52 -3.47 -13.36
N GLN A 76 12.63 -2.18 -13.10
CA GLN A 76 13.89 -1.46 -12.96
C GLN A 76 14.32 -1.32 -11.50
N THR A 77 15.58 -1.59 -11.21
CA THR A 77 16.15 -1.44 -9.87
C THR A 77 16.72 -0.02 -9.70
N VAL A 78 16.21 0.71 -8.71
CA VAL A 78 16.68 2.05 -8.33
C VAL A 78 17.09 2.07 -6.87
N THR A 79 18.04 2.92 -6.52
CA THR A 79 18.44 3.13 -5.12
C THR A 79 18.20 4.59 -4.76
N VAL A 80 17.40 4.80 -3.73
CA VAL A 80 16.91 6.11 -3.32
C VAL A 80 17.32 6.37 -1.87
N PRO A 81 17.95 7.51 -1.56
CA PRO A 81 18.19 7.93 -0.18
C PRO A 81 16.89 8.31 0.53
N VAL A 82 16.85 8.14 1.85
CA VAL A 82 15.75 8.67 2.68
C VAL A 82 15.68 10.19 2.57
N GLY A 83 14.49 10.73 2.32
CA GLY A 83 14.24 12.16 2.17
C GLY A 83 14.39 12.66 0.74
N ASP A 84 14.94 11.85 -0.16
CA ASP A 84 15.13 12.15 -1.57
C ASP A 84 14.17 11.36 -2.47
N GLY A 85 14.24 11.64 -3.77
CA GLY A 85 13.49 10.90 -4.77
C GLY A 85 14.26 10.73 -6.08
N GLU A 86 13.92 9.64 -6.76
CA GLU A 86 14.43 9.27 -8.08
C GLU A 86 13.25 9.05 -9.03
N GLN A 87 13.54 9.01 -10.33
CA GLN A 87 12.52 8.76 -11.35
C GLN A 87 12.85 7.47 -12.12
N ALA A 88 11.86 6.60 -12.30
CA ALA A 88 12.01 5.34 -13.03
C ALA A 88 10.76 5.05 -13.87
N GLU A 89 10.93 4.73 -15.16
CA GLU A 89 9.82 4.43 -16.09
C GLU A 89 8.62 5.42 -16.04
N GLY A 90 8.87 6.72 -15.84
CA GLY A 90 7.79 7.72 -15.74
C GLY A 90 7.04 7.70 -14.40
N PHE A 91 7.62 7.12 -13.37
CA PHE A 91 7.17 7.22 -11.99
C PHE A 91 8.21 7.98 -11.16
N ASN A 92 7.73 8.90 -10.32
CA ASN A 92 8.53 9.50 -9.26
C ASN A 92 8.47 8.60 -8.03
N ILE A 93 9.62 8.20 -7.51
CA ILE A 93 9.77 7.37 -6.33
C ILE A 93 10.51 8.17 -5.27
N SER A 94 9.87 8.42 -4.14
CA SER A 94 10.46 9.14 -3.02
C SER A 94 10.42 8.30 -1.77
N VAL A 95 11.54 8.21 -1.05
CA VAL A 95 11.60 7.50 0.22
C VAL A 95 11.31 8.51 1.33
N GLN A 96 10.16 8.33 1.98
CA GLN A 96 9.69 9.27 2.99
C GLN A 96 10.34 8.99 4.35
N SER A 97 10.44 7.72 4.72
CA SER A 97 11.04 7.30 5.98
C SER A 97 11.51 5.85 5.94
N VAL A 98 12.54 5.58 6.72
CA VAL A 98 13.01 4.22 7.00
C VAL A 98 13.07 4.08 8.51
N THR A 99 12.32 3.12 9.05
CA THR A 99 12.38 2.72 10.45
C THR A 99 13.01 1.34 10.56
N GLN A 100 13.14 0.82 11.77
CA GLN A 100 13.68 -0.53 11.99
C GLN A 100 12.80 -1.59 11.33
N ASP A 101 11.48 -1.39 11.35
CA ASP A 101 10.50 -2.39 10.92
C ASP A 101 9.87 -2.07 9.57
N ASN A 102 9.88 -0.82 9.13
CA ASN A 102 9.12 -0.37 7.96
C ASN A 102 9.90 0.58 7.06
N VAL A 103 9.56 0.61 5.77
CA VAL A 103 10.00 1.63 4.81
C VAL A 103 8.79 2.25 4.14
N VAL A 104 8.64 3.57 4.27
CA VAL A 104 7.56 4.32 3.64
C VAL A 104 8.07 4.96 2.36
N VAL A 105 7.46 4.59 1.24
CA VAL A 105 7.79 5.05 -0.09
C VAL A 105 6.56 5.68 -0.71
N LYS A 106 6.73 6.86 -1.31
CA LYS A 106 5.70 7.50 -2.13
C LYS A 106 6.06 7.32 -3.60
N ILE A 107 5.12 6.79 -4.36
CA ILE A 107 5.27 6.59 -5.80
C ILE A 107 4.16 7.37 -6.51
N SER A 108 4.49 8.20 -7.48
CA SER A 108 3.50 8.93 -8.26
C SER A 108 3.80 8.90 -9.74
N ASN A 109 2.76 8.92 -10.57
CA ASN A 109 2.93 9.06 -12.01
C ASN A 109 3.54 10.45 -12.31
N SER A 110 4.53 10.53 -13.20
CA SER A 110 5.16 11.79 -13.60
C SER A 110 4.42 12.52 -14.74
N GLY A 111 3.31 11.96 -15.24
CA GLY A 111 2.50 12.46 -16.35
C GLY A 111 1.31 13.33 -15.97
#